data_AF-A0A917IYZ4-F1
#
_entry.id   AF-A0A917IYZ4-F1
#
_cell.length_a   1.000
_cell.length_b   1.000
_cell.length_c   1.000
_cell.angle_alpha   90.00
_cell.angle_beta   90.00
_cell.angle_gamma   90.00
#
_symmetry.space_group_name_H-M   'P 1'
#
loop_
_entity.id
_entity.type
_entity.pdbx_description
1 polymer ?
#
loop_
_entity_poly.entity_id
_entity_poly.type
_entity_poly.pdbx_seq_one_letter_code
_entity_poly.pdbx_strand_id
1 'polypeptide(L)'
;MRNVFFILLLLSLSGCDTQQQEANANEAATAASPPLTFGTSYDQLLAKFTEINFDTLAVSPPDLENGDSPFMGIGLDSAMTALFPKEISGVDSSFAISKFALDADNTALIARVPGDYWSNRIVLLVFNHTRRQLHFKSDIAYNWGDAGDWETINSWLIRTKDNTLYQLTDDTSGSIEDGVEPEKAESIVSSEYYLLHIKPEITDTLSKDSTSLLQTYGHLLRARQ
;
A
#
# COMPACT_ATOMS: atom_id res chain seq x y z
N MET A 1 -41.11 43.39 -16.75
CA MET A 1 -41.71 42.10 -17.18
C MET A 1 -41.13 41.06 -16.22
N ARG A 2 -41.83 40.45 -15.26
CA ARG A 2 -43.26 40.22 -14.98
C ARG A 2 -43.96 39.23 -15.92
N ASN A 3 -43.78 37.94 -15.60
CA ASN A 3 -44.69 36.78 -15.71
C ASN A 3 -44.16 35.78 -14.64
N VAL A 4 -44.85 35.23 -13.62
CA VAL A 4 -46.28 35.01 -13.26
C VAL A 4 -46.85 33.66 -13.75
N PHE A 5 -47.06 32.73 -12.79
CA PHE A 5 -48.00 31.58 -12.79
C PHE A 5 -47.65 30.35 -13.69
N PHE A 6 -48.04 29.10 -13.38
CA PHE A 6 -48.58 28.48 -12.14
C PHE A 6 -48.47 26.93 -12.16
N ILE A 7 -48.56 26.29 -10.98
CA ILE A 7 -49.22 25.00 -10.65
C ILE A 7 -49.21 23.85 -11.69
N LEU A 8 -48.66 22.68 -11.31
CA LEU A 8 -49.54 21.55 -10.87
C LEU A 8 -48.86 20.57 -9.90
N LEU A 9 -49.69 19.98 -9.04
CA LEU A 9 -49.33 19.05 -7.94
C LEU A 9 -50.06 17.73 -8.20
N LEU A 10 -49.38 16.59 -8.08
CA LEU A 10 -50.04 15.27 -8.04
C LEU A 10 -49.36 14.34 -7.03
N LEU A 11 -50.00 14.22 -5.87
CA LEU A 11 -49.76 13.13 -4.92
C LEU A 11 -50.50 11.89 -5.42
N SER A 12 -49.88 10.72 -5.27
CA SER A 12 -50.59 9.43 -5.27
C SER A 12 -50.30 8.73 -3.94
N LEU A 13 -51.32 8.65 -3.08
CA LEU A 13 -51.27 7.95 -1.80
C LEU A 13 -51.76 6.51 -1.97
N SER A 14 -51.00 5.56 -1.44
CA SER A 14 -51.37 4.14 -1.26
C SER A 14 -50.40 3.55 -0.22
N GLY A 15 -50.82 2.90 0.86
CA GLY A 15 -52.17 2.70 1.39
C GLY A 15 -52.17 1.55 2.40
N CYS A 16 -52.49 1.81 3.66
CA CYS A 16 -52.80 0.77 4.65
C CYS A 16 -54.23 0.21 4.37
N ASP A 17 -54.73 -0.88 4.97
CA ASP A 17 -54.25 -1.73 6.09
C ASP A 17 -54.74 -3.19 5.82
N THR A 18 -54.72 -4.24 6.67
CA THR A 18 -54.72 -4.37 8.14
C THR A 18 -54.26 -5.79 8.56
N GLN A 19 -53.98 -5.96 9.86
CA GLN A 19 -53.90 -7.22 10.64
C GLN A 19 -52.66 -8.13 10.45
N GLN A 20 -51.93 -8.63 11.48
CA GLN A 20 -52.14 -8.93 12.92
C GLN A 20 -52.26 -10.45 13.19
N GLN A 21 -51.21 -11.03 13.78
CA GLN A 21 -51.31 -12.27 14.56
C GLN A 21 -50.26 -12.26 15.69
N GLU A 22 -50.59 -12.85 16.83
CA GLU A 22 -49.90 -12.62 18.10
C GLU A 22 -48.88 -13.71 18.48
N ALA A 23 -47.99 -13.33 19.39
CA ALA A 23 -47.35 -14.14 20.43
C ALA A 23 -46.79 -15.54 20.07
N ASN A 24 -45.47 -15.67 20.27
CA ASN A 24 -45.00 -16.61 21.29
C ASN A 24 -43.81 -16.01 22.04
N ALA A 25 -43.88 -16.00 23.37
CA ALA A 25 -42.72 -15.69 24.21
C ALA A 25 -41.85 -16.95 24.31
N ASN A 26 -40.53 -16.79 24.27
CA ASN A 26 -39.62 -17.83 24.72
C ASN A 26 -38.46 -17.17 25.48
N GLU A 27 -38.38 -17.49 26.76
CA GLU A 27 -37.47 -16.88 27.73
C GLU A 27 -36.09 -17.54 27.63
N ALA A 28 -35.20 -16.96 26.82
CA ALA A 28 -33.88 -17.50 26.55
C ALA A 28 -32.78 -16.62 27.19
N ALA A 29 -32.30 -17.09 28.34
CA ALA A 29 -31.11 -16.67 29.10
C ALA A 29 -30.36 -15.40 28.62
N THR A 30 -30.36 -14.37 29.48
CA THR A 30 -29.50 -13.18 29.36
C THR A 30 -28.02 -13.54 29.54
N ALA A 31 -27.43 -14.17 28.54
CA ALA A 31 -25.99 -14.28 28.39
C ALA A 31 -25.44 -12.87 28.14
N ALA A 32 -25.03 -12.18 29.21
CA ALA A 32 -24.31 -10.94 29.11
C ALA A 32 -23.00 -11.21 28.37
N SER A 33 -22.93 -10.82 27.09
CA SER A 33 -21.71 -10.89 26.30
C SER A 33 -20.57 -10.27 27.09
N PRO A 34 -19.38 -10.91 27.15
CA PRO A 34 -18.22 -10.24 27.74
C PRO A 34 -18.04 -8.89 27.02
N PRO A 35 -17.69 -7.81 27.75
CA PRO A 35 -17.57 -6.50 27.14
C PRO A 35 -16.57 -6.59 26.00
N LEU A 36 -17.03 -6.31 24.78
CA LEU A 36 -16.16 -6.29 23.60
C LEU A 36 -15.06 -5.28 23.86
N THR A 37 -13.86 -5.77 24.11
CA THR A 37 -12.67 -4.94 24.23
C THR A 37 -12.37 -4.39 22.85
N PHE A 38 -12.89 -3.21 22.54
CA PHE A 38 -12.66 -2.43 21.33
C PHE A 38 -11.21 -1.90 21.27
N GLY A 39 -10.23 -2.79 21.37
CA GLY A 39 -9.02 -2.67 20.58
C GLY A 39 -9.45 -2.73 19.13
N THR A 40 -9.29 -1.62 18.43
CA THR A 40 -9.87 -1.40 17.11
C THR A 40 -9.15 -2.24 16.05
N SER A 41 -9.78 -2.46 14.90
CA SER A 41 -9.21 -3.29 13.82
C SER A 41 -7.80 -2.85 13.39
N TYR A 42 -7.56 -1.53 13.34
CA TYR A 42 -6.25 -0.97 13.07
C TYR A 42 -5.20 -1.24 14.17
N ASP A 43 -5.59 -1.32 15.44
CA ASP A 43 -4.63 -1.61 16.53
C ASP A 43 -4.09 -3.04 16.39
N GLN A 44 -4.95 -3.98 15.98
CA GLN A 44 -4.57 -5.37 15.69
C GLN A 44 -3.67 -5.47 14.44
N LEU A 45 -3.96 -4.69 13.38
CA LEU A 45 -3.11 -4.57 12.20
C LEU A 45 -1.73 -3.98 12.55
N LEU A 46 -1.68 -2.86 13.27
CA LEU A 46 -0.45 -2.16 13.66
C LEU A 46 0.43 -2.99 14.61
N ALA A 47 -0.15 -3.94 15.35
CA ALA A 47 0.60 -4.89 16.17
C ALA A 47 1.36 -5.95 15.35
N LYS A 48 1.07 -6.13 14.05
CA LYS A 48 1.77 -7.07 13.17
C LYS A 48 3.08 -6.54 12.58
N PHE A 49 3.28 -5.22 12.56
CA PHE A 49 4.46 -4.59 11.96
C PHE A 49 5.57 -4.42 13.00
N THR A 50 6.78 -4.88 12.67
CA THR A 50 7.98 -4.71 13.51
C THR A 50 8.41 -3.26 13.55
N GLU A 51 8.63 -2.68 14.73
CA GLU A 51 9.11 -1.30 14.82
C GLU A 51 10.60 -1.19 14.46
N ILE A 52 10.95 -0.24 13.58
CA ILE A 52 12.31 -0.02 13.10
C ILE A 52 12.71 1.46 13.17
N ASN A 53 14.02 1.72 13.19
CA ASN A 53 14.59 3.05 13.03
C ASN A 53 15.80 2.98 12.08
N PHE A 54 15.99 4.00 11.24
CA PHE A 54 17.04 4.05 10.22
C PHE A 54 17.32 5.50 9.78
N ASP A 55 18.58 5.78 9.42
CA ASP A 55 18.96 6.95 8.62
C ASP A 55 18.77 6.67 7.12
N THR A 56 19.06 5.44 6.68
CA THR A 56 18.80 4.95 5.32
C THR A 56 18.46 3.47 5.35
N LEU A 57 17.40 3.07 4.66
CA LEU A 57 16.96 1.69 4.48
C LEU A 57 16.88 1.39 2.97
N ALA A 58 17.74 0.49 2.49
CA ALA A 58 17.59 -0.09 1.16
C ALA A 58 16.44 -1.10 1.16
N VAL A 59 15.56 -1.00 0.17
CA VAL A 59 14.37 -1.85 -0.03
C VAL A 59 14.50 -2.55 -1.38
N SER A 60 14.06 -3.80 -1.43
CA SER A 60 14.27 -4.69 -2.57
C SER A 60 13.13 -5.70 -2.65
N PRO A 61 12.82 -6.23 -3.85
CA PRO A 61 11.86 -7.32 -3.96
C PRO A 61 12.38 -8.53 -3.17
N PRO A 62 11.53 -9.26 -2.44
CA PRO A 62 11.94 -10.43 -1.68
C PRO A 62 12.14 -11.62 -2.62
N ASP A 63 13.27 -12.30 -2.47
CA ASP A 63 13.45 -13.64 -3.03
C ASP A 63 12.41 -14.59 -2.39
N LEU A 64 11.45 -15.02 -3.20
CA LEU A 64 10.36 -15.90 -2.78
C LEU A 64 10.73 -17.39 -2.84
N GLU A 65 11.80 -17.76 -3.54
CA GLU A 65 12.23 -19.15 -3.70
C GLU A 65 13.09 -19.59 -2.51
N ASN A 66 14.10 -18.79 -2.17
CA ASN A 66 14.97 -19.04 -1.02
C ASN A 66 14.38 -18.49 0.29
N GLY A 67 13.52 -17.47 0.22
CA GLY A 67 12.90 -16.83 1.38
C GLY A 67 13.85 -16.01 2.25
N ASP A 68 15.12 -15.86 1.85
CA ASP A 68 16.14 -15.08 2.56
C ASP A 68 16.00 -13.59 2.22
N SER A 69 14.98 -12.95 2.79
CA SER A 69 14.75 -11.52 2.64
C SER A 69 14.15 -10.91 3.92
N PRO A 70 14.63 -9.74 4.38
CA PRO A 70 14.02 -9.01 5.49
C PRO A 70 12.59 -8.52 5.15
N PHE A 71 12.19 -8.56 3.87
CA PHE A 71 10.87 -8.12 3.39
C PHE A 71 9.85 -9.27 3.27
N MET A 72 10.11 -10.47 3.80
CA MET A 72 9.14 -11.56 3.84
C MET A 72 7.92 -11.25 4.73
N GLY A 73 8.14 -10.62 5.89
CA GLY A 73 7.10 -10.16 6.80
C GLY A 73 6.23 -11.25 7.47
N ILE A 74 5.19 -10.81 8.17
CA ILE A 74 4.22 -11.61 8.92
C ILE A 74 2.87 -11.57 8.20
N GLY A 75 2.31 -12.73 7.89
CA GLY A 75 1.04 -12.85 7.15
C GLY A 75 -0.13 -12.13 7.84
N LEU A 76 -0.93 -11.42 7.04
CA LEU A 76 -2.16 -10.75 7.43
C LEU A 76 -3.37 -11.61 7.02
N ASP A 77 -4.38 -11.66 7.88
CA ASP A 77 -5.67 -12.29 7.55
C ASP A 77 -6.58 -11.34 6.75
N SER A 78 -7.63 -11.89 6.16
CA SER A 78 -8.55 -11.17 5.26
C SER A 78 -9.31 -10.02 5.96
N ALA A 79 -9.42 -10.01 7.30
CA ALA A 79 -10.01 -8.89 8.04
C ALA A 79 -9.00 -7.75 8.26
N MET A 80 -7.72 -8.06 8.35
CA MET A 80 -6.63 -7.08 8.36
C MET A 80 -6.35 -6.50 6.97
N THR A 81 -6.38 -7.30 5.91
CA THR A 81 -6.19 -6.80 4.53
C THR A 81 -7.38 -5.98 4.03
N ALA A 82 -8.59 -6.22 4.53
CA ALA A 82 -9.77 -5.38 4.28
C ALA A 82 -9.66 -3.93 4.82
N LEU A 83 -8.61 -3.62 5.60
CA LEU A 83 -8.29 -2.26 6.05
C LEU A 83 -7.35 -1.51 5.08
N PHE A 84 -6.83 -2.17 4.05
CA PHE A 84 -5.91 -1.55 3.11
C PHE A 84 -6.63 -0.60 2.13
N PRO A 85 -5.93 0.43 1.62
CA PRO A 85 -6.41 1.28 0.53
C PRO A 85 -6.87 0.45 -0.67
N LYS A 86 -7.89 0.92 -1.40
CA LYS A 86 -8.50 0.18 -2.51
C LYS A 86 -7.53 -0.07 -3.66
N GLU A 87 -6.56 0.82 -3.80
CA GLU A 87 -5.45 0.82 -4.74
C GLU A 87 -4.52 -0.39 -4.59
N ILE A 88 -4.53 -1.05 -3.41
CA ILE A 88 -3.73 -2.25 -3.11
C ILE A 88 -4.55 -3.38 -2.47
N SER A 89 -5.87 -3.23 -2.37
CA SER A 89 -6.79 -4.29 -1.93
C SER A 89 -7.19 -5.16 -3.11
N GLY A 90 -7.18 -6.49 -2.97
CA GLY A 90 -7.69 -7.37 -4.03
C GLY A 90 -7.65 -8.86 -3.74
N VAL A 91 -6.68 -9.32 -2.94
CA VAL A 91 -6.44 -10.76 -2.70
C VAL A 91 -5.82 -10.99 -1.32
N ASP A 92 -5.95 -12.22 -0.80
CA ASP A 92 -5.17 -12.70 0.33
C ASP A 92 -3.66 -12.80 -0.03
N SER A 93 -2.79 -13.06 0.96
CA SER A 93 -1.32 -13.05 0.83
C SER A 93 -0.66 -11.66 0.84
N SER A 94 -1.15 -10.77 1.69
CA SER A 94 -0.40 -9.57 2.14
C SER A 94 0.31 -9.85 3.48
N PHE A 95 1.43 -9.18 3.72
CA PHE A 95 2.29 -9.38 4.90
C PHE A 95 2.71 -8.03 5.50
N ALA A 96 2.68 -7.91 6.82
CA ALA A 96 3.25 -6.79 7.55
C ALA A 96 4.75 -7.00 7.74
N ILE A 97 5.58 -6.05 7.32
CA ILE A 97 7.04 -6.14 7.52
C ILE A 97 7.43 -5.28 8.71
N SER A 98 7.37 -3.96 8.55
CA SER A 98 7.86 -3.02 9.55
C SER A 98 7.11 -1.69 9.58
N LYS A 99 7.22 -0.97 10.69
CA LYS A 99 6.62 0.34 10.92
C LYS A 99 7.60 1.30 11.55
N PHE A 100 7.36 2.59 11.36
CA PHE A 100 8.13 3.65 11.99
C PHE A 100 7.32 4.94 12.11
N ALA A 101 7.67 5.81 13.06
CA ALA A 101 7.09 7.15 13.13
C ALA A 101 7.52 7.99 11.91
N LEU A 102 6.54 8.61 11.25
CA LEU A 102 6.76 9.67 10.26
C LEU A 102 6.68 11.03 10.94
N ASP A 103 5.69 11.21 11.82
CA ASP A 103 5.59 12.33 12.76
C ASP A 103 4.80 11.89 14.03
N ALA A 104 4.25 12.84 14.79
CA ALA A 104 3.53 12.56 16.04
C ALA A 104 2.10 12.00 15.87
N ASP A 105 1.48 12.15 14.70
CA ASP A 105 0.13 11.67 14.36
C ASP A 105 0.15 10.64 13.21
N ASN A 106 1.32 10.36 12.62
CA ASN A 106 1.46 9.49 11.45
C ASN A 106 2.53 8.41 11.63
N THR A 107 2.13 7.16 11.45
CA THR A 107 3.02 5.99 11.40
C THR A 107 3.07 5.46 9.97
N ALA A 108 4.26 5.39 9.38
CA ALA A 108 4.45 4.73 8.10
C ALA A 108 4.62 3.23 8.29
N LEU A 109 4.09 2.45 7.34
CA LEU A 109 4.10 0.98 7.32
C LEU A 109 4.73 0.51 6.01
N ILE A 110 5.66 -0.43 6.10
CA ILE A 110 6.18 -1.22 4.98
C ILE A 110 5.42 -2.54 4.98
N ALA A 111 4.67 -2.79 3.91
CA ALA A 111 3.92 -4.03 3.71
C ALA A 111 4.35 -4.72 2.41
N ARG A 112 4.23 -6.05 2.38
CA ARG A 112 4.29 -6.83 1.14
C ARG A 112 2.86 -7.12 0.68
N VAL A 113 2.58 -6.94 -0.59
CA VAL A 113 1.28 -7.19 -1.21
C VAL A 113 1.45 -7.98 -2.51
N PRO A 114 0.37 -8.56 -3.05
CA PRO A 114 0.35 -9.07 -4.41
C PRO A 114 0.79 -8.02 -5.45
N GLY A 115 1.78 -8.41 -6.27
CA GLY A 115 1.95 -7.90 -7.63
C GLY A 115 1.15 -8.75 -8.63
N ASP A 116 1.52 -8.69 -9.91
CA ASP A 116 0.74 -9.30 -10.99
C ASP A 116 0.79 -10.84 -10.97
N TYR A 117 1.93 -11.42 -10.60
CA TYR A 117 2.13 -12.86 -10.54
C TYR A 117 2.35 -13.43 -9.13
N TRP A 118 3.00 -12.67 -8.22
CA TRP A 118 3.34 -13.12 -6.86
C TRP A 118 3.25 -11.99 -5.83
N SER A 119 3.25 -12.33 -4.54
CA SER A 119 3.40 -11.35 -3.45
C SER A 119 4.87 -10.94 -3.25
N ASN A 120 5.45 -10.28 -4.25
CA ASN A 120 6.82 -9.73 -4.25
C ASN A 120 6.85 -8.19 -4.18
N ARG A 121 5.69 -7.53 -4.28
CA ARG A 121 5.57 -6.08 -4.31
C ARG A 121 5.59 -5.50 -2.89
N ILE A 122 6.53 -4.60 -2.62
CA ILE A 122 6.70 -3.93 -1.32
C ILE A 122 6.19 -2.49 -1.43
N VAL A 123 5.27 -2.12 -0.56
CA VAL A 123 4.55 -0.84 -0.59
C VAL A 123 4.78 -0.02 0.69
N LEU A 124 4.82 1.30 0.52
CA LEU A 124 4.83 2.25 1.62
C LEU A 124 3.43 2.81 1.86
N LEU A 125 2.94 2.63 3.07
CA LEU A 125 1.66 3.15 3.55
C LEU A 125 1.90 4.16 4.67
N VAL A 126 0.94 5.06 4.92
CA VAL A 126 0.90 5.89 6.12
C VAL A 126 -0.46 5.75 6.80
N PHE A 127 -0.43 5.36 8.08
CA PHE A 127 -1.57 5.39 8.97
C PHE A 127 -1.58 6.71 9.76
N ASN A 128 -2.66 7.48 9.62
CA ASN A 128 -2.94 8.66 10.44
C ASN A 128 -3.78 8.26 11.67
N HIS A 129 -3.27 8.52 12.86
CA HIS A 129 -3.89 8.09 14.13
C HIS A 129 -5.18 8.85 14.44
N THR A 130 -5.19 10.18 14.27
CA THR A 130 -6.35 11.03 14.57
C THR A 130 -7.55 10.73 13.67
N ARG A 131 -7.36 10.59 12.35
CA ARG A 131 -8.43 10.23 11.39
C ARG A 131 -8.71 8.73 11.34
N ARG A 132 -7.77 7.91 11.81
CA ARG A 132 -7.81 6.45 11.75
C ARG A 132 -7.93 5.93 10.31
N GLN A 133 -7.13 6.53 9.43
CA GLN A 133 -7.12 6.27 7.99
C GLN A 133 -5.74 5.76 7.55
N LEU A 134 -5.72 4.79 6.65
CA LEU A 134 -4.54 4.24 6.02
C LEU A 134 -4.49 4.71 4.57
N HIS A 135 -3.33 5.21 4.12
CA HIS A 135 -3.11 5.75 2.79
C HIS A 135 -1.92 5.07 2.12
N PHE A 136 -2.07 4.65 0.86
CA PHE A 136 -0.96 4.22 0.02
C PHE A 136 -0.14 5.47 -0.40
N LYS A 137 1.19 5.32 -0.53
CA LYS A 137 2.11 6.42 -0.91
C LYS A 137 2.93 6.13 -2.16
N SER A 138 3.42 4.90 -2.27
CA SER A 138 4.28 4.45 -3.37
C SER A 138 4.55 2.96 -3.23
N ASP A 139 4.85 2.33 -4.36
CA ASP A 139 5.65 1.11 -4.39
C ASP A 139 7.12 1.48 -4.09
N ILE A 140 7.77 0.69 -3.25
CA ILE A 140 9.15 0.90 -2.78
C ILE A 140 10.08 -0.29 -3.09
N ALA A 141 9.51 -1.42 -3.52
CA ALA A 141 10.17 -2.35 -4.41
C ALA A 141 9.15 -3.20 -5.17
N TYR A 142 9.50 -3.60 -6.39
CA TYR A 142 8.73 -4.55 -7.20
C TYR A 142 9.64 -5.26 -8.18
N ASN A 143 9.29 -6.45 -8.62
CA ASN A 143 9.83 -7.03 -9.84
C ASN A 143 8.76 -7.81 -10.58
N TRP A 144 8.79 -7.78 -11.90
CA TRP A 144 8.05 -8.69 -12.74
C TRP A 144 8.84 -8.99 -14.01
N GLY A 145 8.45 -10.07 -14.68
CA GLY A 145 8.91 -10.38 -16.02
C GLY A 145 8.00 -11.40 -16.66
N ASP A 146 7.76 -11.25 -17.96
CA ASP A 146 6.94 -12.13 -18.78
C ASP A 146 7.38 -12.02 -20.24
N ALA A 147 7.30 -13.13 -20.98
CA ALA A 147 7.67 -13.24 -22.40
C ALA A 147 9.07 -12.71 -22.84
N GLY A 148 9.93 -12.28 -21.92
CA GLY A 148 11.24 -11.67 -22.21
C GLY A 148 11.35 -10.19 -21.79
N ASP A 149 10.22 -9.53 -21.54
CA ASP A 149 10.13 -8.22 -20.89
C ASP A 149 10.28 -8.37 -19.36
N TRP A 150 10.83 -7.35 -18.70
CA TRP A 150 10.97 -7.29 -17.24
C TRP A 150 11.09 -5.87 -16.68
N GLU A 151 10.78 -5.72 -15.40
CA GLU A 151 10.92 -4.50 -14.61
C GLU A 151 11.43 -4.86 -13.21
N THR A 152 12.21 -3.98 -12.60
CA THR A 152 12.61 -4.09 -11.19
C THR A 152 12.71 -2.70 -10.58
N ILE A 153 11.71 -2.38 -9.76
CA ILE A 153 11.69 -1.20 -8.90
C ILE A 153 12.46 -1.53 -7.61
N ASN A 154 13.41 -0.67 -7.27
CA ASN A 154 14.19 -0.69 -6.04
C ASN A 154 14.08 0.69 -5.37
N SER A 155 14.28 0.79 -4.05
CA SER A 155 14.31 2.11 -3.39
C SER A 155 15.20 2.18 -2.16
N TRP A 156 15.63 3.39 -1.84
CA TRP A 156 16.27 3.74 -0.58
C TRP A 156 15.38 4.75 0.13
N LEU A 157 14.83 4.35 1.28
CA LEU A 157 14.13 5.25 2.19
C LEU A 157 15.16 5.98 3.03
N ILE A 158 15.26 7.29 2.85
CA ILE A 158 16.28 8.16 3.46
C ILE A 158 15.59 9.09 4.45
N ARG A 159 15.96 9.01 5.73
CA ARG A 159 15.49 9.89 6.79
C ARG A 159 16.52 10.98 7.07
N THR A 160 16.11 12.24 7.10
CA THR A 160 16.99 13.35 7.46
C THR A 160 16.97 13.64 8.97
N LYS A 161 17.88 14.50 9.43
CA LYS A 161 18.00 14.90 10.85
C LYS A 161 16.82 15.72 11.36
N ASP A 162 16.09 16.37 10.46
CA ASP A 162 14.81 17.04 10.68
C ASP A 162 13.59 16.09 10.57
N ASN A 163 13.84 14.78 10.45
CA ASN A 163 12.86 13.70 10.36
C ASN A 163 12.03 13.66 9.05
N THR A 164 12.39 14.45 8.04
CA THR A 164 11.81 14.35 6.69
C THR A 164 12.18 13.00 6.05
N LEU A 165 11.22 12.39 5.34
CA LEU A 165 11.40 11.13 4.63
C LEU A 165 11.45 11.35 3.11
N TYR A 166 12.53 10.89 2.50
CA TYR A 166 12.65 10.77 1.05
C TYR A 166 12.64 9.30 0.61
N GLN A 167 12.11 9.05 -0.57
CA GLN A 167 12.32 7.83 -1.33
C GLN A 167 13.19 8.17 -2.54
N LEU A 168 14.38 7.57 -2.63
CA LEU A 168 15.12 7.48 -3.88
C LEU A 168 14.74 6.16 -4.55
N THR A 169 14.16 6.21 -5.75
CA THR A 169 13.82 5.02 -6.55
C THR A 169 14.88 4.81 -7.65
N ASP A 170 15.22 3.55 -7.87
CA ASP A 170 15.87 3.03 -9.07
C ASP A 170 14.84 2.15 -9.76
N ASP A 171 14.39 2.58 -10.94
CA ASP A 171 13.35 1.94 -11.74
C ASP A 171 14.01 1.46 -13.03
N THR A 172 14.35 0.17 -13.07
CA THR A 172 15.11 -0.43 -14.17
C THR A 172 14.28 -1.50 -14.86
N SER A 173 14.09 -1.35 -16.17
CA SER A 173 13.32 -2.25 -17.02
C SER A 173 14.14 -2.71 -18.23
N GLY A 174 13.74 -3.82 -18.85
CA GLY A 174 14.38 -4.28 -20.08
C GLY A 174 13.57 -5.31 -20.84
N SER A 175 14.08 -5.67 -22.01
CA SER A 175 13.50 -6.69 -22.89
C SER A 175 14.59 -7.49 -23.60
N ILE A 176 14.23 -8.67 -24.09
CA ILE A 176 15.09 -9.56 -24.89
C ILE A 176 14.49 -9.62 -26.31
N GLU A 177 15.31 -9.48 -27.35
CA GLU A 177 14.79 -9.45 -28.73
C GLU A 177 14.16 -10.79 -29.15
N ASP A 178 12.88 -10.72 -29.51
CA ASP A 178 12.01 -11.87 -29.72
C ASP A 178 12.39 -12.66 -30.99
N GLY A 179 12.40 -13.99 -30.90
CA GLY A 179 12.78 -14.89 -32.00
C GLY A 179 14.29 -14.96 -32.33
N VAL A 180 15.16 -14.33 -31.56
CA VAL A 180 16.63 -14.51 -31.66
C VAL A 180 17.08 -15.74 -30.84
N GLU A 181 18.11 -16.46 -31.32
CA GLU A 181 18.72 -17.55 -30.53
C GLU A 181 19.20 -17.02 -29.16
N PRO A 182 18.95 -17.69 -28.02
CA PRO A 182 19.25 -17.13 -26.69
C PRO A 182 20.71 -16.75 -26.44
N GLU A 183 21.63 -17.41 -27.16
CA GLU A 183 23.08 -17.14 -27.18
C GLU A 183 23.50 -15.90 -28.00
N LYS A 184 22.54 -15.22 -28.65
CA LYS A 184 22.74 -14.06 -29.54
C LYS A 184 21.77 -12.90 -29.25
N ALA A 185 20.75 -13.10 -28.42
CA ALA A 185 19.78 -12.07 -28.09
C ALA A 185 20.42 -11.01 -27.18
N GLU A 186 20.49 -9.76 -27.65
CA GLU A 186 20.93 -8.63 -26.84
C GLU A 186 19.76 -8.13 -25.97
N SER A 187 20.04 -7.85 -24.69
CA SER A 187 19.05 -7.27 -23.78
C SER A 187 19.03 -5.76 -23.91
N ILE A 188 17.89 -5.17 -24.29
CA ILE A 188 17.67 -3.74 -24.20
C ILE A 188 17.36 -3.42 -22.73
N VAL A 189 18.06 -2.47 -22.12
CA VAL A 189 17.89 -2.10 -20.70
C VAL A 189 17.83 -0.59 -20.55
N SER A 190 16.92 -0.11 -19.70
CA SER A 190 16.73 1.29 -19.34
C SER A 190 16.64 1.44 -17.82
N SER A 191 17.20 2.51 -17.27
CA SER A 191 17.15 2.83 -15.84
C SER A 191 16.76 4.30 -15.63
N GLU A 192 15.63 4.52 -14.96
CA GLU A 192 15.18 5.85 -14.53
C GLU A 192 15.34 6.00 -13.01
N TYR A 193 15.68 7.21 -12.56
CA TYR A 193 15.85 7.49 -11.13
C TYR A 193 14.92 8.60 -10.67
N TYR A 194 14.31 8.38 -9.51
CA TYR A 194 13.30 9.26 -8.94
C TYR A 194 13.67 9.67 -7.53
N LEU A 195 13.46 10.94 -7.18
CA LEU A 195 13.51 11.38 -5.78
C LEU A 195 12.13 11.92 -5.39
N LEU A 196 11.50 11.27 -4.42
CA LEU A 196 10.17 11.60 -3.90
C LEU A 196 10.27 12.06 -2.45
N HIS A 197 9.45 13.03 -2.05
CA HIS A 197 9.24 13.46 -0.67
C HIS A 197 7.94 12.82 -0.16
N ILE A 198 8.06 11.93 0.83
CA ILE A 198 6.91 11.24 1.42
C ILE A 198 6.35 12.08 2.56
N LYS A 199 5.08 12.50 2.45
CA LYS A 199 4.36 13.25 3.50
C LYS A 199 3.12 12.47 3.96
N PRO A 200 2.54 12.80 5.12
CA PRO A 200 1.32 12.17 5.62
C PRO A 200 0.16 12.12 4.62
N GLU A 201 -0.05 13.22 3.90
CA GLU A 201 -1.16 13.36 2.93
C GLU A 201 -0.74 12.97 1.51
N ILE A 202 0.43 13.42 1.05
CA ILE A 202 0.85 13.43 -0.36
C ILE A 202 2.26 12.87 -0.57
N THR A 203 2.58 12.47 -1.80
CA THR A 203 3.92 12.12 -2.26
C THR A 203 4.32 13.12 -3.35
N ASP A 204 5.35 13.94 -3.12
CA ASP A 204 5.80 14.95 -4.09
C ASP A 204 7.05 14.47 -4.85
N THR A 205 7.04 14.51 -6.17
CA THR A 205 8.27 14.28 -6.98
C THR A 205 9.18 15.50 -6.91
N LEU A 206 10.37 15.34 -6.35
CA LEU A 206 11.40 16.40 -6.27
C LEU A 206 12.34 16.40 -7.47
N SER A 207 12.65 15.22 -8.04
CA SER A 207 13.51 15.11 -9.22
C SER A 207 13.20 13.87 -10.06
N LYS A 208 13.40 14.02 -11.38
CA LYS A 208 13.51 12.95 -12.39
C LYS A 208 14.84 13.03 -13.16
N ASP A 209 15.79 13.85 -12.73
CA ASP A 209 17.10 13.98 -13.39
C ASP A 209 18.03 12.85 -12.93
N SER A 210 18.00 11.74 -13.66
CA SER A 210 18.89 10.58 -13.47
C SER A 210 20.36 10.96 -13.38
N THR A 211 20.83 11.98 -14.10
CA THR A 211 22.25 12.38 -14.09
C THR A 211 22.61 13.03 -12.75
N SER A 212 21.83 14.01 -12.30
CA SER A 212 22.04 14.66 -11.00
C SER A 212 21.80 13.71 -9.82
N LEU A 213 20.86 12.78 -9.94
CA LEU A 213 20.59 11.77 -8.91
C LEU A 213 21.71 10.73 -8.83
N LEU A 214 22.26 10.25 -9.95
CA LEU A 214 23.43 9.36 -9.96
C LEU A 214 24.68 10.05 -9.40
N GLN A 215 24.88 11.35 -9.67
CA GLN A 215 25.99 12.13 -9.09
C GLN A 215 25.84 12.29 -7.56
N THR A 216 24.63 12.51 -7.07
CA THR A 216 24.36 12.75 -5.64
C THR A 216 24.32 11.46 -4.83
N TYR A 217 23.56 10.46 -5.30
CA TYR A 217 23.20 9.26 -4.56
C TYR A 217 23.81 7.97 -5.13
N GLY A 218 24.61 8.03 -6.19
CA GLY A 218 25.23 6.84 -6.80
C GLY A 218 26.15 6.03 -5.86
N HIS A 219 26.47 6.52 -4.67
CA HIS A 219 27.13 5.74 -3.62
C HIS A 219 26.17 4.75 -2.93
N LEU A 220 24.87 5.06 -2.83
CA LEU A 220 23.83 4.14 -2.36
C LEU A 220 23.48 3.11 -3.45
N LEU A 221 23.32 3.59 -4.69
CA LEU A 221 22.92 2.78 -5.85
C LEU A 221 23.96 1.68 -6.18
N ARG A 222 25.26 2.00 -6.10
CA ARG A 222 26.35 1.04 -6.34
C ARG A 222 26.65 0.10 -5.17
N ALA A 223 26.06 0.30 -3.98
CA ALA A 223 26.31 -0.55 -2.82
C ALA A 223 25.61 -1.93 -2.88
N ARG A 224 25.13 -2.31 -4.07
CA ARG A 224 24.34 -3.52 -4.36
C ARG A 224 24.85 -4.27 -5.62
N GLN A 225 25.96 -3.79 -6.21
CA GLN A 225 26.72 -4.45 -7.29
C GLN A 225 27.94 -5.14 -6.70
#